data_AF-A0A3S4RRX3-F1
#
_entry.id   AF-A0A3S4RRX3-F1
#
_cell.length_a   1.000
_cell.length_b   1.000
_cell.length_c   1.000
_cell.angle_alpha   90.00
_cell.angle_beta   90.00
_cell.angle_gamma   90.00
#
_symmetry.space_group_name_H-M   'P 1'
#
loop_
_entity.id
_entity.type
_entity.pdbx_description
1 polymer ?
#
loop_
_entity_poly.entity_id
_entity_poly.type
_entity_poly.pdbx_seq_one_letter_code
_entity_poly.pdbx_strand_id
1 'polypeptide(L)'
;MTADASPRVSIRVARADNGFDESLETLKRTGEKRLLWSVDERGRLVRRRSSGTVAVRSREVHRVNLASGRQFELASDQQVLKVDGWAPVSDLAGGSRVGVLRRLGAPTEPRAMNDAEIILLAHMIGDGSCVRRQPIRYASIDEENLAAVTIAAAHFGVTAIRDEYAAARVTTLRLPAPYRLARGKRNPIAEWLDGLGLFGLRSYEKFVPAEVFAPPTEQVALFLRHLWATDGSVRWDAKTKQGRVYYASTSRALIEGVLQLLLRVGVQGRVTRIRKAGYRDCWHLTIDRAANQIAFLTKVGVHGARGVKAREVVTELAGRVRRPGTDSIPLEVWCTVKNTMAERDWSDKDFALATNTRFDGPRMWTHCPGRVRLHRISNALGNRGLHDLATNDIYWDKIVSTAGIGRREIFELRMAEDHPIVVGGLLVRRATVECDRGRKQFDGLPVSRNIHDTSQG
;
A
#
# COMPACT_ATOMS: atom_id res chain seq x y z
N MET A 1 14.68 31.65 24.39
CA MET A 1 15.59 30.71 23.70
C MET A 1 14.85 29.40 23.51
N THR A 2 14.18 29.23 22.38
CA THR A 2 13.58 27.95 22.00
C THR A 2 14.72 27.02 21.58
N ALA A 3 14.93 25.93 22.33
CA ALA A 3 15.86 24.89 21.93
C ALA A 3 15.50 24.44 20.51
N ASP A 4 16.43 24.64 19.58
CA ASP A 4 16.31 24.22 18.20
C ASP A 4 16.21 22.69 18.20
N ALA A 5 14.99 22.17 18.12
CA ALA A 5 14.75 20.74 18.14
C ALA A 5 15.42 20.15 16.91
N SER A 6 16.42 19.30 17.13
CA SER A 6 17.12 18.62 16.04
C SER A 6 16.09 17.98 15.09
N PRO A 7 16.28 18.09 13.75
CA PRO A 7 15.31 17.55 12.80
C PRO A 7 15.09 16.06 13.06
N ARG A 8 13.83 15.68 13.29
CA ARG A 8 13.43 14.30 13.63
C ARG A 8 12.79 13.60 12.44
N VAL A 9 13.02 12.29 12.35
CA VAL A 9 12.34 11.39 11.41
C VAL A 9 11.33 10.54 12.17
N SER A 10 10.06 10.64 11.77
CA SER A 10 9.00 9.81 12.31
C SER A 10 8.83 8.56 11.46
N ILE A 11 9.32 7.41 11.96
CA ILE A 11 9.06 6.10 11.36
C ILE A 11 7.73 5.58 11.91
N ARG A 12 6.85 5.12 11.02
CA ARG A 12 5.61 4.45 11.39
C ARG A 12 5.66 2.98 10.97
N VAL A 13 5.27 2.09 11.88
CA VAL A 13 5.28 0.64 11.68
C VAL A 13 3.87 0.10 11.54
N ALA A 14 3.67 -0.83 10.62
CA ALA A 14 2.38 -1.42 10.35
C ALA A 14 1.96 -2.38 11.46
N ARG A 15 0.90 -2.02 12.20
CA ARG A 15 0.34 -2.86 13.25
C ARG A 15 -0.57 -3.94 12.67
N ALA A 16 -0.35 -5.17 13.14
CA ALA A 16 -1.16 -6.33 12.78
C ALA A 16 -2.37 -6.54 13.67
N ASP A 17 -2.41 -5.92 14.85
CA ASP A 17 -3.56 -6.03 15.77
C ASP A 17 -4.72 -5.10 15.37
N ASN A 18 -4.43 -3.87 14.91
CA ASN A 18 -5.46 -2.87 14.60
C ASN A 18 -5.39 -2.27 13.19
N GLY A 19 -4.42 -2.68 12.37
CA GLY A 19 -4.36 -2.37 10.94
C GLY A 19 -3.78 -1.00 10.56
N PHE A 20 -3.58 -0.08 11.50
CA PHE A 20 -3.02 1.25 11.21
C PHE A 20 -1.51 1.32 11.46
N ASP A 21 -0.84 2.27 10.80
CA ASP A 21 0.58 2.52 11.01
C ASP A 21 0.80 3.38 12.26
N GLU A 22 1.52 2.86 13.25
CA GLU A 22 1.80 3.54 14.53
C GLU A 22 3.21 4.12 14.52
N SER A 23 3.38 5.33 15.06
CA SER A 23 4.73 5.92 15.13
C SER A 23 5.59 5.19 16.17
N LEU A 24 6.87 4.99 15.87
CA LEU A 24 7.82 4.44 16.85
C LEU A 24 7.96 5.35 18.09
N GLU A 25 7.73 6.66 17.93
CA GLU A 25 7.67 7.60 19.04
C GLU A 25 6.51 7.29 20.01
N THR A 26 5.32 6.98 19.48
CA THR A 26 4.18 6.51 20.30
C THR A 26 4.53 5.23 21.04
N LEU A 27 5.13 4.25 20.35
CA LEU A 27 5.51 2.98 20.98
C LEU A 27 6.56 3.18 22.08
N LYS A 28 7.51 4.11 21.88
CA LYS A 28 8.46 4.49 22.92
C LYS A 28 7.77 5.09 24.14
N ARG A 29 6.85 6.03 23.93
CA ARG A 29 6.14 6.76 24.99
C ARG A 29 5.24 5.84 25.82
N THR A 30 4.55 4.91 25.16
CA THR A 30 3.60 3.98 25.81
C THR A 30 4.28 2.77 26.42
N GLY A 31 5.46 2.37 25.92
CA GLY A 31 6.16 1.16 26.35
C GLY A 31 5.45 -0.14 25.94
N GLU A 32 4.40 -0.06 25.12
CA GLU A 32 3.55 -1.19 24.79
C GLU A 32 4.21 -2.11 23.77
N LYS A 33 4.15 -3.42 24.03
CA LYS A 33 4.55 -4.45 23.08
C LYS A 33 3.37 -4.78 22.17
N ARG A 34 3.40 -4.30 20.93
CA ARG A 34 2.32 -4.44 19.94
C ARG A 34 2.58 -5.55 18.93
N LEU A 35 1.53 -6.03 18.29
CA LEU A 35 1.65 -7.01 17.20
C LEU A 35 1.91 -6.26 15.88
N LEU A 36 3.02 -6.57 15.21
CA LEU A 36 3.45 -5.91 13.97
C LEU A 36 3.39 -6.89 12.79
N TRP A 37 3.18 -6.33 11.60
CA TRP A 37 3.40 -7.06 10.35
C TRP A 37 4.89 -7.21 10.05
N SER A 38 5.25 -8.40 9.59
CA SER A 38 6.61 -8.81 9.21
C SER A 38 6.50 -9.82 8.06
N VAL A 39 7.63 -10.35 7.58
CA VAL A 39 7.66 -11.44 6.60
C VAL A 39 8.54 -12.58 7.09
N ASP A 40 8.19 -13.81 6.70
CA ASP A 40 9.06 -14.97 6.90
C ASP A 40 10.18 -15.01 5.84
N GLU A 41 11.10 -15.97 5.97
CA GLU A 41 12.21 -16.18 5.04
C GLU A 41 11.75 -16.50 3.59
N ARG A 42 10.49 -16.92 3.42
CA ARG A 42 9.87 -17.17 2.11
C ARG A 42 9.18 -15.93 1.55
N GLY A 43 9.27 -14.80 2.24
CA GLY A 43 8.62 -13.54 1.86
C GLY A 43 7.10 -13.56 2.03
N ARG A 44 6.57 -14.43 2.89
CA ARG A 44 5.13 -14.48 3.21
C ARG A 44 4.84 -13.62 4.41
N LEU A 45 3.68 -12.96 4.39
CA LEU A 45 3.27 -12.06 5.45
C LEU A 45 3.02 -12.83 6.76
N VAL A 46 3.70 -12.42 7.83
CA VAL A 46 3.54 -13.00 9.18
C VAL A 46 3.35 -11.91 10.22
N ARG A 47 2.94 -12.32 11.42
CA ARG A 47 2.68 -11.44 12.56
C ARG A 47 3.73 -11.71 13.62
N ARG A 48 4.33 -10.65 14.15
CA ARG A 48 5.36 -10.75 15.21
C ARG A 48 5.11 -9.75 16.30
N ARG A 49 5.22 -10.18 17.56
CA ARG A 49 5.10 -9.28 18.72
C ARG A 49 6.39 -8.49 18.85
N SER A 50 6.30 -7.17 18.99
CA SER A 50 7.47 -6.32 19.21
C SER A 50 8.05 -6.65 20.60
N SER A 51 9.17 -7.37 20.63
CA SER A 51 9.75 -7.88 21.88
C SER A 51 10.81 -6.98 22.52
N GLY A 52 11.29 -5.94 21.82
CA GLY A 52 12.36 -5.07 22.33
C GLY A 52 11.97 -3.59 22.46
N THR A 53 12.98 -2.72 22.47
CA THR A 53 12.87 -1.32 22.90
C THR A 53 13.06 -0.34 21.76
N VAL A 54 12.39 0.81 21.85
CA VAL A 54 12.58 1.90 20.90
C VAL A 54 13.68 2.84 21.41
N ALA A 55 14.78 2.94 20.66
CA ALA A 55 15.87 3.87 20.95
C ALA A 55 15.78 5.11 20.04
N VAL A 56 16.23 6.26 20.54
CA VAL A 56 16.42 7.46 19.71
C VAL A 56 17.91 7.59 19.43
N ARG A 57 18.28 7.74 18.16
CA ARG A 57 19.67 7.84 17.73
C ARG A 57 19.84 8.96 16.71
N SER A 58 20.99 9.62 16.73
CA SER A 58 21.42 10.51 15.67
C SER A 58 22.12 9.69 14.58
N ARG A 59 21.54 9.66 13.38
CA ARG A 59 22.00 8.87 12.22
C ARG A 59 22.02 9.74 10.97
N GLU A 60 22.86 9.35 10.01
CA GLU A 60 22.75 9.88 8.65
C GLU A 60 21.50 9.30 7.99
N VAL A 61 20.65 10.15 7.45
CA VAL A 61 19.36 9.76 6.89
C VAL A 61 19.35 10.00 5.39
N HIS A 62 18.78 9.05 4.65
CA HIS A 62 18.51 9.16 3.23
C HIS A 62 17.01 9.23 2.99
N ARG A 63 16.61 10.10 2.07
CA ARG A 63 15.29 10.10 1.47
C ARG A 63 15.29 9.14 0.28
N VAL A 64 14.48 8.09 0.37
CA VAL A 64 14.31 7.06 -0.67
C VAL A 64 12.97 7.27 -1.37
N ASN A 65 12.99 7.47 -2.68
CA ASN A 65 11.80 7.60 -3.51
C ASN A 65 11.64 6.39 -4.41
N LEU A 66 10.46 5.76 -4.39
CA LEU A 66 10.16 4.60 -5.22
C LEU A 66 9.27 4.97 -6.42
N ALA A 67 9.24 4.11 -7.43
CA ALA A 67 8.48 4.30 -8.67
C ALA A 67 6.96 4.14 -8.46
N SER A 68 6.52 3.52 -7.36
CA SER A 68 5.14 3.63 -6.90
C SER A 68 4.77 5.01 -6.35
N GLY A 69 5.74 5.91 -6.18
CA GLY A 69 5.55 7.22 -5.54
C GLY A 69 5.54 7.16 -4.02
N ARG A 70 5.89 6.01 -3.40
CA ARG A 70 6.19 5.92 -1.97
C ARG A 70 7.50 6.64 -1.65
N GLN A 71 7.54 7.28 -0.49
CA GLN A 71 8.68 8.05 -0.02
C GLN A 71 9.00 7.63 1.41
N PHE A 72 10.28 7.42 1.69
CA PHE A 72 10.75 6.99 3.00
C PHE A 72 11.95 7.82 3.43
N GLU A 73 12.07 8.06 4.72
CA GLU A 73 13.27 8.61 5.35
C GLU A 73 13.83 7.54 6.27
N LEU A 74 15.00 7.00 5.91
CA LEU A 74 15.63 5.85 6.57
C LEU A 74 17.09 6.17 6.88
N ALA A 75 17.62 5.59 7.95
CA ALA A 75 19.04 5.68 8.23
C ALA A 75 19.86 4.96 7.14
N SER A 76 21.06 5.46 6.84
CA SER A 76 21.94 4.92 5.80
C SER A 76 22.28 3.44 5.98
N ASP A 77 22.41 2.98 7.23
CA ASP A 77 22.73 1.61 7.63
C ASP A 77 21.49 0.71 7.80
N GLN A 78 20.27 1.25 7.70
CA GLN A 78 19.07 0.39 7.68
C GLN A 78 19.06 -0.46 6.42
N GLN A 79 18.69 -1.73 6.56
CA GLN A 79 18.66 -2.68 5.47
C GLN A 79 17.26 -2.78 4.88
N VAL A 80 17.20 -2.84 3.55
CA VAL A 80 15.98 -3.12 2.78
C VAL A 80 16.16 -4.40 1.97
N LEU A 81 15.05 -5.09 1.71
CA LEU A 81 15.09 -6.35 0.99
C LEU A 81 15.29 -6.11 -0.52
N LYS A 82 16.30 -6.73 -1.11
CA LYS A 82 16.44 -6.97 -2.56
C LYS A 82 16.19 -8.46 -2.86
N VAL A 83 16.10 -8.82 -4.14
CA VAL A 83 15.87 -10.22 -4.53
C VAL A 83 17.06 -11.12 -4.22
N ASP A 84 18.26 -10.55 -4.18
CA ASP A 84 19.54 -11.19 -3.91
C ASP A 84 19.98 -11.10 -2.44
N GLY A 85 19.14 -10.54 -1.57
CA GLY A 85 19.42 -10.41 -0.14
C GLY A 85 19.12 -9.01 0.39
N TRP A 86 19.63 -8.72 1.59
CA TRP A 86 19.42 -7.43 2.23
C TRP A 86 20.57 -6.49 1.92
N ALA A 87 20.25 -5.23 1.60
CA ALA A 87 21.23 -4.19 1.30
C ALA A 87 20.97 -2.95 2.16
N PRO A 88 22.02 -2.27 2.65
CA PRO A 88 21.86 -1.01 3.36
C PRO A 88 21.36 0.08 2.41
N VAL A 89 20.66 1.08 2.96
CA VAL A 89 20.10 2.19 2.18
C VAL A 89 21.17 3.00 1.46
N SER A 90 22.38 3.11 2.02
CA SER A 90 23.54 3.77 1.40
C SER A 90 23.96 3.16 0.06
N ASP A 91 23.78 1.84 -0.11
CA ASP A 91 24.29 1.08 -1.26
C ASP A 91 23.27 1.03 -2.40
N LEU A 92 22.09 1.61 -2.19
CA LEU A 92 20.99 1.58 -3.13
C LEU A 92 21.21 2.58 -4.26
N ALA A 93 21.57 2.05 -5.43
CA ALA A 93 21.62 2.81 -6.67
C ALA A 93 20.21 3.00 -7.27
N GLY A 94 20.01 4.14 -7.95
CA GLY A 94 18.84 4.37 -8.77
C GLY A 94 18.65 3.26 -9.80
N GLY A 95 17.42 2.75 -9.92
CA GLY A 95 17.11 1.62 -10.79
C GLY A 95 17.02 0.27 -10.12
N SER A 96 17.66 0.10 -8.95
CA SER A 96 17.53 -1.11 -8.12
C SER A 96 16.08 -1.34 -7.70
N ARG A 97 15.71 -2.59 -7.40
CA ARG A 97 14.38 -2.94 -6.91
C ARG A 97 14.42 -3.43 -5.47
N VAL A 98 13.46 -2.96 -4.67
CA VAL A 98 13.33 -3.27 -3.25
C VAL A 98 11.98 -3.89 -2.93
N GLY A 99 11.94 -4.72 -1.90
CA GLY A 99 10.77 -5.46 -1.46
C GLY A 99 9.82 -4.57 -0.67
N VAL A 100 8.63 -4.38 -1.23
CA VAL A 100 7.47 -3.80 -0.53
C VAL A 100 6.34 -4.82 -0.48
N LEU A 101 5.38 -4.65 0.41
CA LEU A 101 4.25 -5.57 0.51
C LEU A 101 3.34 -5.51 -0.73
N ARG A 102 3.04 -6.68 -1.27
CA ARG A 102 2.08 -6.89 -2.36
C ARG A 102 0.63 -6.88 -1.87
N ARG A 103 0.41 -7.32 -0.63
CA ARG A 103 -0.87 -7.30 0.07
C ARG A 103 -0.65 -7.18 1.58
N LEU A 104 -1.66 -6.70 2.27
CA LEU A 104 -1.72 -6.67 3.73
C LEU A 104 -2.91 -7.52 4.19
N GLY A 105 -2.74 -8.26 5.29
CA GLY A 105 -3.82 -9.01 5.91
C GLY A 105 -4.79 -8.11 6.67
N ALA A 106 -5.97 -8.64 7.00
CA ALA A 106 -6.85 -8.02 7.99
C ALA A 106 -6.18 -7.98 9.37
N PRO A 107 -6.46 -6.96 10.19
CA PRO A 107 -6.01 -6.92 11.57
C PRO A 107 -6.50 -8.16 12.33
N THR A 108 -5.77 -8.58 13.35
CA THR A 108 -6.18 -9.73 14.17
C THR A 108 -7.37 -9.42 15.06
N GLU A 109 -7.56 -8.15 15.40
CA GLU A 109 -8.69 -7.66 16.19
C GLU A 109 -9.47 -6.64 15.35
N PRO A 110 -10.18 -7.09 14.31
CA PRO A 110 -10.94 -6.19 13.47
C PRO A 110 -12.04 -5.51 14.28
N ARG A 111 -12.11 -4.19 14.16
CA ARG A 111 -13.19 -3.38 14.78
C ARG A 111 -14.07 -2.86 13.67
N ALA A 112 -15.22 -3.50 13.51
CA ALA A 112 -16.22 -3.07 12.55
C ALA A 112 -16.74 -1.67 12.91
N MET A 113 -17.03 -0.87 11.89
CA MET A 113 -17.76 0.39 12.03
C MET A 113 -19.21 0.20 11.58
N ASN A 114 -20.10 1.15 11.87
CA ASN A 114 -21.40 1.12 11.21
C ASN A 114 -21.21 1.45 9.71
N ASP A 115 -21.88 0.72 8.81
CA ASP A 115 -21.76 0.97 7.36
C ASP A 115 -22.18 2.41 7.00
N ALA A 116 -23.16 2.99 7.71
CA ALA A 116 -23.55 4.39 7.52
C ALA A 116 -22.41 5.36 7.86
N GLU A 117 -21.66 5.10 8.93
CA GLU A 117 -20.47 5.89 9.29
C GLU A 117 -19.40 5.79 8.20
N ILE A 118 -19.13 4.58 7.68
CA ILE A 118 -18.15 4.36 6.61
C ILE A 118 -18.54 5.14 5.34
N ILE A 119 -19.79 5.00 4.92
CA ILE A 119 -20.33 5.63 3.72
C ILE A 119 -20.28 7.16 3.85
N LEU A 120 -20.76 7.70 4.98
CA LEU A 120 -20.75 9.12 5.22
C LEU A 120 -19.32 9.66 5.29
N LEU A 121 -18.42 8.97 5.98
CA LEU A 121 -17.01 9.38 6.11
C LEU A 121 -16.33 9.52 4.75
N ALA A 122 -16.48 8.50 3.90
CA ALA A 122 -15.87 8.49 2.58
C ALA A 122 -16.34 9.69 1.72
N HIS A 123 -17.65 9.95 1.73
CA HIS A 123 -18.24 11.10 1.04
C HIS A 123 -17.84 12.44 1.65
N MET A 124 -17.74 12.53 2.98
CA MET A 124 -17.31 13.75 3.66
C MET A 124 -15.82 14.06 3.43
N ILE A 125 -14.97 13.05 3.27
CA ILE A 125 -13.56 13.21 2.90
C ILE A 125 -13.41 13.74 1.47
N GLY A 126 -14.22 13.24 0.53
CA GLY A 126 -14.22 13.75 -0.84
C GLY A 126 -14.95 15.08 -0.99
N ASP A 127 -16.23 14.99 -1.37
CA ASP A 127 -17.07 16.12 -1.76
C ASP A 127 -17.78 16.84 -0.58
N GLY A 128 -17.53 16.41 0.66
CA GLY A 128 -18.05 17.07 1.85
C GLY A 128 -17.30 18.34 2.25
N SER A 129 -18.06 19.32 2.73
CA SER A 129 -17.58 20.54 3.36
C SER A 129 -18.02 20.60 4.83
N CYS A 130 -17.04 20.55 5.74
CA CYS A 130 -17.23 20.65 7.19
C CYS A 130 -16.30 21.72 7.79
N VAL A 131 -16.15 22.86 7.10
CA VAL A 131 -15.28 23.96 7.53
C VAL A 131 -15.85 24.67 8.77
N ARG A 132 -14.96 25.15 9.65
CA ARG A 132 -15.36 25.90 10.86
C ARG A 132 -16.29 27.06 10.51
N ARG A 133 -17.34 27.22 11.31
CA ARG A 133 -18.36 28.30 11.19
C ARG A 133 -19.16 28.27 9.88
N GLN A 134 -19.20 27.14 9.18
CA GLN A 134 -20.06 26.94 8.01
C GLN A 134 -20.99 25.75 8.24
N PRO A 135 -22.19 25.74 7.63
CA PRO A 135 -23.05 24.56 7.63
C PRO A 135 -22.33 23.37 7.01
N ILE A 136 -22.56 22.18 7.57
CA ILE A 136 -22.09 20.94 6.94
C ILE A 136 -22.86 20.75 5.64
N ARG A 137 -22.12 20.58 4.55
CA ARG A 137 -22.67 20.38 3.20
C ARG A 137 -21.99 19.21 2.52
N TYR A 138 -22.72 18.59 1.60
CA TYR A 138 -22.21 17.62 0.65
C TYR A 138 -22.77 17.98 -0.73
N ALA A 139 -21.97 17.90 -1.79
CA ALA A 139 -22.43 18.23 -3.13
C ALA A 139 -22.15 17.08 -4.09
N SER A 140 -23.12 16.72 -4.93
CA SER A 140 -22.93 15.75 -5.99
C SER A 140 -23.89 15.98 -7.16
N ILE A 141 -23.48 15.52 -8.35
CA ILE A 141 -24.34 15.46 -9.53
C ILE A 141 -25.00 14.08 -9.69
N ASP A 142 -24.67 13.15 -8.80
CA ASP A 142 -25.08 11.74 -8.89
C ASP A 142 -26.14 11.46 -7.82
N GLU A 143 -27.35 11.12 -8.26
CA GLU A 143 -28.49 10.86 -7.35
C GLU A 143 -28.24 9.65 -6.44
N GLU A 144 -27.52 8.63 -6.89
CA GLU A 144 -27.19 7.49 -6.03
C GLU A 144 -26.23 7.88 -4.90
N ASN A 145 -25.33 8.83 -5.16
CA ASN A 145 -24.45 9.39 -4.14
C ASN A 145 -25.24 10.26 -3.14
N LEU A 146 -26.14 11.12 -3.64
CA LEU A 146 -27.01 11.95 -2.79
C LEU A 146 -27.92 11.09 -1.90
N ALA A 147 -28.47 10.01 -2.45
CA ALA A 147 -29.26 9.03 -1.69
C ALA A 147 -28.43 8.33 -0.63
N ALA A 148 -27.22 7.86 -0.98
CA ALA A 148 -26.31 7.21 -0.03
C ALA A 148 -25.96 8.12 1.16
N VAL A 149 -25.63 9.40 0.90
CA VAL A 149 -25.35 10.38 1.96
C VAL A 149 -26.59 10.69 2.79
N THR A 150 -27.77 10.79 2.17
CA THR A 150 -29.04 11.02 2.88
C THR A 150 -29.36 9.88 3.85
N ILE A 151 -29.25 8.64 3.38
CA ILE A 151 -29.47 7.44 4.20
C ILE A 151 -28.44 7.36 5.33
N ALA A 152 -27.16 7.61 5.01
CA ALA A 152 -26.09 7.55 5.99
C ALA A 152 -26.21 8.67 7.05
N ALA A 153 -26.67 9.86 6.68
CA ALA A 153 -26.92 10.96 7.63
C ALA A 153 -28.05 10.63 8.62
N ALA A 154 -29.05 9.86 8.22
CA ALA A 154 -30.15 9.45 9.09
C ALA A 154 -29.67 8.62 10.31
N HIS A 155 -28.55 7.90 10.18
CA HIS A 155 -27.89 7.21 11.30
C HIS A 155 -27.54 8.17 12.46
N PHE A 156 -27.20 9.41 12.13
CA PHE A 156 -26.89 10.47 13.11
C PHE A 156 -28.15 11.25 13.55
N GLY A 157 -29.34 10.77 13.20
CA GLY A 157 -30.59 11.49 13.35
C GLY A 157 -30.71 12.73 12.45
N VAL A 158 -29.80 12.93 11.50
CA VAL A 158 -29.78 14.11 10.63
C VAL A 158 -30.65 13.87 9.40
N THR A 159 -31.66 14.71 9.22
CA THR A 159 -32.43 14.76 7.97
C THR A 159 -31.74 15.68 6.98
N ALA A 160 -31.23 15.13 5.88
CA ALA A 160 -30.59 15.91 4.83
C ALA A 160 -31.61 16.82 4.11
N ILE A 161 -31.24 18.08 3.89
CA ILE A 161 -32.06 19.04 3.15
C ILE A 161 -31.42 19.28 1.80
N ARG A 162 -32.17 19.05 0.72
CA ARG A 162 -31.73 19.32 -0.65
C ARG A 162 -31.86 20.82 -0.94
N ASP A 163 -30.74 21.45 -1.28
CA ASP A 163 -30.67 22.78 -1.86
C ASP A 163 -30.45 22.60 -3.38
N GLU A 164 -31.45 22.96 -4.18
CA GLU A 164 -31.35 22.98 -5.63
C GLU A 164 -31.14 24.41 -6.11
N TYR A 165 -29.97 24.68 -6.67
CA TYR A 165 -29.66 25.95 -7.30
C TYR A 165 -29.29 25.70 -8.75
N ALA A 166 -30.20 26.02 -9.69
CA ALA A 166 -30.07 25.69 -11.11
C ALA A 166 -28.72 26.15 -11.71
N ALA A 167 -28.17 27.28 -11.25
CA ALA A 167 -26.89 27.77 -11.74
C ALA A 167 -25.67 26.99 -11.23
N ALA A 168 -25.78 26.26 -10.11
CA ALA A 168 -24.67 25.53 -9.50
C ALA A 168 -24.33 24.22 -10.24
N ARG A 169 -25.22 23.73 -11.12
CA ARG A 169 -25.09 22.46 -11.87
C ARG A 169 -24.81 21.23 -10.99
N VAL A 170 -25.06 21.35 -9.69
CA VAL A 170 -24.82 20.32 -8.67
C VAL A 170 -25.91 20.44 -7.61
N THR A 171 -26.38 19.32 -7.09
CA THR A 171 -27.29 19.28 -5.95
C THR A 171 -26.46 19.32 -4.68
N THR A 172 -26.84 20.20 -3.74
CA THR A 172 -26.17 20.29 -2.43
C THR A 172 -27.09 19.78 -1.35
N LEU A 173 -26.61 18.87 -0.51
CA LEU A 173 -27.26 18.48 0.74
C LEU A 173 -26.72 19.34 1.87
N ARG A 174 -27.60 20.04 2.59
CA ARG A 174 -27.30 20.55 3.93
C ARG A 174 -27.60 19.48 4.96
N LEU A 175 -26.69 19.32 5.91
CA LEU A 175 -26.79 18.33 6.98
C LEU A 175 -26.93 19.06 8.33
N PRO A 176 -28.10 19.67 8.63
CA PRO A 176 -28.31 20.43 9.86
C PRO A 176 -28.35 19.52 11.09
N ALA A 177 -28.12 20.07 12.28
CA ALA A 177 -28.36 19.32 13.50
C ALA A 177 -29.87 19.04 13.65
N PRO A 178 -30.28 17.89 14.22
CA PRO A 178 -31.70 17.58 14.42
C PRO A 178 -32.35 18.41 15.54
N TYR A 179 -31.57 19.27 16.19
CA TYR A 179 -31.99 20.15 17.27
C TYR A 179 -31.35 21.53 17.12
N ARG A 180 -31.93 22.51 17.82
CA ARG A 180 -31.36 23.86 17.91
C ARG A 180 -30.00 23.82 18.59
N LEU A 181 -28.99 24.35 17.91
CA LEU A 181 -27.64 24.51 18.46
C LEU A 181 -27.64 25.60 19.55
N ALA A 182 -26.91 25.34 20.64
CA ALA A 182 -26.75 26.22 21.79
C ALA A 182 -25.37 25.92 22.44
N ARG A 183 -24.99 26.65 23.49
CA ARG A 183 -23.74 26.36 24.23
C ARG A 183 -23.74 24.91 24.69
N GLY A 184 -22.69 24.17 24.36
CA GLY A 184 -22.55 22.75 24.70
C GLY A 184 -23.33 21.77 23.80
N LYS A 185 -24.09 22.25 22.81
CA LYS A 185 -24.77 21.40 21.81
C LYS A 185 -24.11 21.54 20.46
N ARG A 186 -23.67 20.42 19.89
CA ARG A 186 -23.00 20.36 18.58
C ARG A 186 -23.84 19.55 17.59
N ASN A 187 -23.63 19.77 16.29
CA ASN A 187 -24.18 18.88 15.27
C ASN A 187 -23.55 17.47 15.44
N PRO A 188 -24.34 16.38 15.45
CA PRO A 188 -23.82 15.05 15.74
C PRO A 188 -22.78 14.57 14.71
N ILE A 189 -22.94 14.91 13.43
CA ILE A 189 -21.93 14.62 12.39
C ILE A 189 -20.66 15.45 12.65
N ALA A 190 -20.80 16.72 13.05
CA ALA A 190 -19.64 17.56 13.37
C ALA A 190 -18.87 17.08 14.60
N GLU A 191 -19.58 16.57 15.61
CA GLU A 191 -19.00 16.01 16.84
C GLU A 191 -18.27 14.70 16.55
N TRP A 192 -18.87 13.81 15.77
CA TRP A 192 -18.23 12.59 15.31
C TRP A 192 -16.97 12.88 14.48
N LEU A 193 -17.03 13.84 13.53
CA LEU A 193 -15.87 14.27 12.75
C LEU A 193 -14.78 14.96 13.59
N ASP A 194 -15.11 15.58 14.73
CA ASP A 194 -14.09 16.09 15.67
C ASP A 194 -13.31 14.92 16.27
N GLY A 195 -14.00 13.85 16.66
CA GLY A 195 -13.37 12.63 17.21
C GLY A 195 -12.39 11.98 16.24
N LEU A 196 -12.67 12.05 14.93
CA LEU A 196 -11.79 11.58 13.86
C LEU A 196 -10.70 12.59 13.46
N GLY A 197 -10.72 13.80 14.02
CA GLY A 197 -9.79 14.88 13.67
C GLY A 197 -9.98 15.46 12.26
N LEU A 198 -11.15 15.28 11.64
CA LEU A 198 -11.45 15.70 10.27
C LEU A 198 -12.27 16.98 10.18
N PHE A 199 -12.96 17.36 11.25
CA PHE A 199 -13.78 18.57 11.23
C PHE A 199 -12.91 19.83 11.09
N GLY A 200 -13.34 20.76 10.24
CA GLY A 200 -12.68 22.04 10.04
C GLY A 200 -11.48 22.00 9.08
N LEU A 201 -11.09 20.82 8.59
CA LEU A 201 -9.97 20.66 7.67
C LEU A 201 -10.30 21.15 6.25
N ARG A 202 -9.30 21.68 5.57
CA ARG A 202 -9.31 21.93 4.13
C ARG A 202 -8.99 20.66 3.36
N SER A 203 -9.30 20.63 2.06
CA SER A 203 -9.09 19.46 1.19
C SER A 203 -7.64 18.94 1.19
N TYR A 204 -6.65 19.83 1.31
CA TYR A 204 -5.23 19.47 1.36
C TYR A 204 -4.75 18.99 2.74
N GLU A 205 -5.60 19.09 3.77
CA GLU A 205 -5.31 18.68 5.15
C GLU A 205 -5.99 17.35 5.51
N LYS A 206 -7.02 16.94 4.76
CA LYS A 206 -7.76 15.70 4.98
C LYS A 206 -6.84 14.48 4.93
N PHE A 207 -7.16 13.43 5.69
CA PHE A 207 -6.40 12.18 5.74
C PHE A 207 -7.37 11.00 5.96
N VAL A 208 -6.88 9.76 5.89
CA VAL A 208 -7.66 8.58 6.29
C VAL A 208 -7.51 8.40 7.82
N PRO A 209 -8.58 8.48 8.61
CA PRO A 209 -8.48 8.32 10.06
C PRO A 209 -8.19 6.88 10.46
N ALA A 210 -7.60 6.68 11.64
CA ALA A 210 -7.12 5.37 12.12
C ALA A 210 -8.24 4.32 12.19
N GLU A 211 -9.45 4.77 12.48
CA GLU A 211 -10.68 4.00 12.58
C GLU A 211 -11.01 3.26 11.28
N VAL A 212 -10.60 3.77 10.11
CA VAL A 212 -10.87 3.12 8.81
C VAL A 212 -9.92 1.95 8.52
N PHE A 213 -8.80 1.85 9.23
CA PHE A 213 -7.85 0.74 9.06
C PHE A 213 -8.21 -0.50 9.89
N ALA A 214 -8.97 -0.32 10.97
CA ALA A 214 -9.36 -1.39 11.90
C ALA A 214 -10.46 -2.34 11.39
N PRO A 215 -11.42 -1.93 10.54
CA PRO A 215 -12.47 -2.81 10.04
C PRO A 215 -12.01 -4.05 9.27
N PRO A 216 -12.90 -5.04 9.13
CA PRO A 216 -12.76 -6.13 8.16
C PRO A 216 -12.50 -5.60 6.73
N THR A 217 -11.91 -6.44 5.89
CA THR A 217 -11.48 -6.04 4.54
C THR A 217 -12.67 -5.63 3.66
N GLU A 218 -13.86 -6.18 3.93
CA GLU A 218 -15.12 -5.87 3.28
C GLU A 218 -15.54 -4.41 3.55
N GLN A 219 -15.39 -3.95 4.78
CA GLN A 219 -15.70 -2.58 5.19
C GLN A 219 -14.63 -1.59 4.69
N VAL A 220 -13.37 -2.00 4.61
CA VAL A 220 -12.33 -1.23 3.91
C VAL A 220 -12.67 -1.08 2.42
N ALA A 221 -13.17 -2.14 1.79
CA ALA A 221 -13.64 -2.08 0.40
C ALA A 221 -14.88 -1.19 0.26
N LEU A 222 -15.82 -1.20 1.22
CA LEU A 222 -16.96 -0.27 1.25
C LEU A 222 -16.50 1.18 1.34
N PHE A 223 -15.56 1.50 2.24
CA PHE A 223 -14.97 2.83 2.34
C PHE A 223 -14.35 3.27 1.01
N LEU A 224 -13.49 2.43 0.42
CA LEU A 224 -12.83 2.72 -0.85
C LEU A 224 -13.84 2.89 -2.00
N ARG A 225 -14.91 2.09 -2.03
CA ARG A 225 -15.98 2.19 -3.04
C ARG A 225 -16.65 3.56 -3.03
N HIS A 226 -17.01 4.05 -1.84
CA HIS A 226 -17.65 5.35 -1.68
C HIS A 226 -16.67 6.51 -1.84
N LEU A 227 -15.42 6.35 -1.41
CA LEU A 227 -14.39 7.37 -1.60
C LEU A 227 -14.09 7.56 -3.10
N TRP A 228 -14.03 6.47 -3.86
CA TRP A 228 -13.84 6.55 -5.31
C TRP A 228 -15.05 7.15 -6.06
N ALA A 229 -16.21 7.24 -5.41
CA ALA A 229 -17.40 7.86 -6.00
C ALA A 229 -17.32 9.40 -6.00
N THR A 230 -16.39 9.99 -5.24
CA THR A 230 -16.15 11.44 -5.19
C THR A 230 -15.12 11.87 -6.25
N ASP A 231 -13.84 11.99 -5.87
CA ASP A 231 -12.70 12.45 -6.66
C ASP A 231 -12.06 11.31 -7.46
N GLY A 232 -12.72 10.15 -7.51
CA GLY A 232 -12.31 9.03 -8.33
C GLY A 232 -12.75 9.19 -9.79
N SER A 233 -11.91 8.67 -10.68
CA SER A 233 -12.20 8.51 -12.10
C SER A 233 -12.13 7.03 -12.44
N VAL A 234 -13.19 6.53 -13.08
CA VAL A 234 -13.24 5.23 -13.75
C VAL A 234 -13.89 5.43 -15.11
N ARG A 235 -13.12 5.17 -16.18
CA ARG A 235 -13.62 5.20 -17.55
C ARG A 235 -12.80 4.30 -18.45
N TRP A 236 -13.43 3.80 -19.50
CA TRP A 236 -12.72 3.19 -20.61
C TRP A 236 -12.20 4.28 -21.56
N ASP A 237 -10.94 4.17 -21.95
CA ASP A 237 -10.34 4.99 -23.00
C ASP A 237 -10.24 4.15 -24.27
N ALA A 238 -11.22 4.32 -25.16
CA ALA A 238 -11.32 3.57 -26.41
C ALA A 238 -10.14 3.83 -27.36
N LYS A 239 -9.55 5.04 -27.33
CA LYS A 239 -8.43 5.42 -28.20
C LYS A 239 -7.16 4.65 -27.83
N THR A 240 -6.83 4.64 -26.53
CA THR A 240 -5.64 3.92 -26.05
C THR A 240 -5.92 2.47 -25.67
N LYS A 241 -7.19 2.05 -25.74
CA LYS A 241 -7.68 0.74 -25.30
C LYS A 241 -7.24 0.46 -23.87
N GLN A 242 -7.51 1.36 -22.92
CA GLN A 242 -7.08 1.24 -21.52
C GLN A 242 -8.15 1.69 -20.54
N GLY A 243 -8.24 1.02 -19.39
CA GLY A 243 -8.99 1.53 -18.25
C GLY A 243 -8.24 2.70 -17.61
N ARG A 244 -8.93 3.81 -17.36
CA ARG A 244 -8.43 4.96 -16.61
C ARG A 244 -9.04 4.94 -15.22
N VAL A 245 -8.33 4.32 -14.29
CA VAL A 245 -8.73 4.19 -12.88
C VAL A 245 -7.75 4.96 -12.01
N TYR A 246 -8.18 6.09 -11.45
CA TYR A 246 -7.38 6.86 -10.51
C TYR A 246 -8.24 7.60 -9.48
N TYR A 247 -7.64 7.97 -8.36
CA TYR A 247 -8.19 8.90 -7.37
C TYR A 247 -7.23 10.10 -7.24
N ALA A 248 -7.78 11.31 -7.18
CA ALA A 248 -6.98 12.53 -7.14
C ALA A 248 -7.27 13.31 -5.85
N SER A 249 -6.22 13.82 -5.21
CA SER A 249 -6.37 14.70 -4.05
C SER A 249 -5.22 15.69 -3.95
N THR A 250 -5.47 16.87 -3.37
CA THR A 250 -4.42 17.81 -2.97
C THR A 250 -3.78 17.44 -1.63
N SER A 251 -4.36 16.49 -0.89
CA SER A 251 -3.76 15.93 0.32
C SER A 251 -2.89 14.71 -0.01
N ARG A 252 -1.60 14.84 0.25
CA ARG A 252 -0.66 13.72 0.15
C ARG A 252 -0.94 12.64 1.20
N ALA A 253 -1.26 13.05 2.43
CA ALA A 253 -1.55 12.14 3.54
C ALA A 253 -2.79 11.27 3.27
N LEU A 254 -3.83 11.84 2.65
CA LEU A 254 -4.99 11.08 2.20
C LEU A 254 -4.59 10.02 1.18
N ILE A 255 -3.80 10.39 0.16
CA ILE A 255 -3.36 9.46 -0.88
C ILE A 255 -2.49 8.33 -0.32
N GLU A 256 -1.63 8.62 0.66
CA GLU A 256 -0.81 7.61 1.33
C GLU A 256 -1.68 6.64 2.15
N GLY A 257 -2.65 7.15 2.90
CA GLY A 257 -3.63 6.31 3.62
C GLY A 257 -4.44 5.43 2.68
N VAL A 258 -4.93 5.98 1.56
CA VAL A 258 -5.66 5.20 0.54
C VAL A 258 -4.75 4.15 -0.11
N LEU A 259 -3.48 4.47 -0.39
CA LEU A 259 -2.52 3.51 -0.92
C LEU A 259 -2.29 2.34 0.05
N GLN A 260 -2.28 2.58 1.36
CA GLN A 260 -2.20 1.53 2.38
C GLN A 260 -3.48 0.68 2.42
N LEU A 261 -4.67 1.29 2.36
CA LEU A 261 -5.93 0.54 2.29
C LEU A 261 -6.03 -0.32 1.02
N LEU A 262 -5.47 0.12 -0.11
CA LEU A 262 -5.42 -0.70 -1.33
C LEU A 262 -4.62 -2.01 -1.12
N LEU A 263 -3.61 -2.03 -0.24
CA LEU A 263 -2.89 -3.26 0.10
C LEU A 263 -3.79 -4.29 0.78
N ARG A 264 -4.79 -3.86 1.57
CA ARG A 264 -5.76 -4.77 2.23
C ARG A 264 -6.62 -5.54 1.24
N VAL A 265 -6.89 -4.95 0.06
CA VAL A 265 -7.64 -5.59 -1.03
C VAL A 265 -6.72 -6.23 -2.08
N GLY A 266 -5.40 -6.20 -1.85
CA GLY A 266 -4.38 -6.77 -2.74
C GLY A 266 -4.25 -6.00 -4.07
N VAL A 267 -4.47 -4.68 -4.04
CA VAL A 267 -4.36 -3.78 -5.18
C VAL A 267 -3.12 -2.91 -5.02
N GLN A 268 -2.34 -2.78 -6.08
CA GLN A 268 -1.19 -1.88 -6.12
C GLN A 268 -1.56 -0.55 -6.75
N GLY A 269 -1.00 0.54 -6.23
CA GLY A 269 -1.19 1.88 -6.76
C GLY A 269 0.13 2.56 -7.09
N ARG A 270 0.09 3.49 -8.05
CA ARG A 270 1.18 4.44 -8.32
C ARG A 270 0.70 5.85 -8.03
N VAL A 271 1.43 6.57 -7.20
CA VAL A 271 1.21 7.99 -6.95
C VAL A 271 2.07 8.84 -7.87
N THR A 272 1.47 9.84 -8.51
CA THR A 272 2.18 10.82 -9.34
C THR A 272 1.78 12.23 -8.90
N ARG A 273 2.78 13.11 -8.75
CA ARG A 273 2.57 14.54 -8.47
C ARG A 273 2.26 15.25 -9.78
N ILE A 274 1.12 15.94 -9.82
CA ILE A 274 0.65 16.75 -10.94
C ILE A 274 0.71 18.22 -10.53
N ARG A 275 1.41 19.03 -11.34
CA ARG A 275 1.56 20.47 -11.13
C ARG A 275 0.77 21.24 -12.18
N LYS A 276 0.05 22.27 -11.74
CA LYS A 276 -0.63 23.23 -12.61
C LYS A 276 -0.37 24.63 -12.06
N ALA A 277 0.12 25.54 -12.91
CA ALA A 277 0.45 26.91 -12.50
C ALA A 277 -0.78 27.61 -11.88
N GLY A 278 -0.60 28.25 -10.72
CA GLY A 278 -1.67 28.89 -9.96
C GLY A 278 -2.51 27.94 -9.09
N TYR A 279 -2.23 26.64 -9.09
CA TYR A 279 -2.93 25.65 -8.26
C TYR A 279 -1.95 24.95 -7.31
N ARG A 280 -2.48 24.42 -6.20
CA ARG A 280 -1.73 23.50 -5.35
C ARG A 280 -1.39 22.24 -6.12
N ASP A 281 -0.32 21.57 -5.71
CA ASP A 281 0.00 20.25 -6.25
C ASP A 281 -1.16 19.28 -6.00
N CYS A 282 -1.43 18.48 -7.02
CA CYS A 282 -2.39 17.39 -6.94
C CYS A 282 -1.65 16.06 -7.02
N TRP A 283 -2.11 15.08 -6.27
CA TRP A 283 -1.54 13.74 -6.21
C TRP A 283 -2.53 12.76 -6.81
N HIS A 284 -2.12 12.14 -7.91
CA HIS A 284 -2.93 11.14 -8.60
C HIS A 284 -2.48 9.75 -8.17
N LEU A 285 -3.36 9.02 -7.50
CA LEU A 285 -3.21 7.60 -7.21
C LEU A 285 -3.84 6.79 -8.34
N THR A 286 -3.01 6.25 -9.22
CA THR A 286 -3.44 5.46 -10.38
C THR A 286 -3.36 3.97 -10.10
N ILE A 287 -4.41 3.24 -10.47
CA ILE A 287 -4.42 1.77 -10.51
C ILE A 287 -4.19 1.40 -11.97
N ASP A 288 -2.97 0.94 -12.28
CA ASP A 288 -2.57 0.56 -13.63
C ASP A 288 -2.63 -0.97 -13.83
N ARG A 289 -2.59 -1.38 -15.10
CA ARG A 289 -2.60 -2.78 -15.58
C ARG A 289 -3.92 -3.52 -15.40
N ALA A 290 -4.24 -4.36 -16.38
CA ALA A 290 -5.53 -5.02 -16.50
C ALA A 290 -5.88 -5.88 -15.27
N ALA A 291 -5.00 -6.80 -14.85
CA ALA A 291 -5.27 -7.68 -13.71
C ALA A 291 -5.50 -6.92 -12.40
N ASN A 292 -4.74 -5.85 -12.16
CA ASN A 292 -4.82 -5.03 -10.96
C ASN A 292 -6.07 -4.11 -10.99
N GLN A 293 -6.42 -3.57 -12.17
CA GLN A 293 -7.68 -2.84 -12.38
C GLN A 293 -8.90 -3.75 -12.20
N ILE A 294 -8.89 -4.96 -12.77
CA ILE A 294 -9.96 -5.95 -12.59
C ILE A 294 -10.09 -6.30 -11.11
N ALA A 295 -8.96 -6.55 -10.41
CA ALA A 295 -8.99 -6.83 -8.98
C ALA A 295 -9.64 -5.70 -8.17
N PHE A 296 -9.29 -4.44 -8.44
CA PHE A 296 -9.91 -3.29 -7.78
C PHE A 296 -11.41 -3.18 -8.11
N LEU A 297 -11.78 -3.19 -9.39
CA LEU A 297 -13.16 -2.96 -9.81
C LEU A 297 -14.10 -4.11 -9.42
N THR A 298 -13.57 -5.33 -9.26
CA THR A 298 -14.36 -6.50 -8.84
C THR A 298 -14.50 -6.56 -7.31
N LYS A 299 -13.42 -6.30 -6.56
CA LYS A 299 -13.45 -6.38 -5.08
C LYS A 299 -14.03 -5.14 -4.42
N VAL A 300 -13.73 -3.96 -4.97
CA VAL A 300 -14.13 -2.66 -4.41
C VAL A 300 -15.30 -2.10 -5.21
N GLY A 301 -15.15 -1.97 -6.54
CA GLY A 301 -16.11 -1.27 -7.38
C GLY A 301 -16.13 0.24 -7.09
N VAL A 302 -17.15 0.94 -7.62
CA VAL A 302 -17.40 2.36 -7.34
C VAL A 302 -18.90 2.55 -7.19
N HIS A 303 -19.33 3.38 -6.24
CA HIS A 303 -20.75 3.70 -6.06
C HIS A 303 -21.26 4.67 -7.15
N GLY A 304 -22.57 4.64 -7.41
CA GLY A 304 -23.23 5.56 -8.34
C GLY A 304 -22.99 5.28 -9.83
N ALA A 305 -23.20 6.30 -10.66
CA ALA A 305 -23.04 6.23 -12.11
C ALA A 305 -21.63 5.80 -12.54
N ARG A 306 -20.60 6.10 -11.73
CA ARG A 306 -19.23 5.62 -11.95
C ARG A 306 -19.11 4.09 -11.81
N GLY A 307 -19.96 3.46 -11.01
CA GLY A 307 -20.06 2.00 -10.89
C GLY A 307 -20.52 1.31 -12.17
N VAL A 308 -21.37 1.97 -12.97
CA VAL A 308 -21.75 1.47 -14.30
C VAL A 308 -20.52 1.44 -15.22
N LYS A 309 -19.74 2.52 -15.25
CA LYS A 309 -18.49 2.61 -16.02
C LYS A 309 -17.43 1.63 -15.54
N ALA A 310 -17.41 1.30 -14.25
CA ALA A 310 -16.54 0.27 -13.71
C ALA A 310 -16.80 -1.11 -14.34
N ARG A 311 -18.08 -1.49 -14.50
CA ARG A 311 -18.47 -2.75 -15.16
C ARG A 311 -18.06 -2.79 -16.64
N GLU A 312 -18.22 -1.68 -17.35
CA GLU A 312 -17.74 -1.51 -18.73
C GLU A 312 -16.22 -1.76 -18.81
N VAL A 313 -15.43 -1.10 -17.96
CA VAL A 313 -13.97 -1.27 -17.93
C VAL A 313 -13.58 -2.71 -17.64
N VAL A 314 -14.24 -3.40 -16.70
CA VAL A 314 -13.95 -4.82 -16.42
C VAL A 314 -14.20 -5.69 -17.64
N THR A 315 -15.34 -5.50 -18.31
CA THR A 315 -15.72 -6.26 -19.52
C THR A 315 -14.68 -6.09 -20.63
N GLU A 316 -14.29 -4.84 -20.91
CA GLU A 316 -13.28 -4.50 -21.92
C GLU A 316 -11.88 -5.03 -21.60
N LEU A 317 -11.54 -5.14 -20.31
CA LEU A 317 -10.25 -5.68 -19.88
C LEU A 317 -10.22 -7.22 -19.89
N ALA A 318 -11.32 -7.88 -19.55
CA ALA A 318 -11.41 -9.34 -19.48
C ALA A 318 -11.19 -10.01 -20.84
N GLY A 319 -11.69 -9.40 -21.92
CA GLY A 319 -11.52 -9.90 -23.29
C GLY A 319 -10.10 -9.76 -23.88
N ARG A 320 -9.09 -9.34 -23.10
CA ARG A 320 -7.77 -8.97 -23.64
C ARG A 320 -6.61 -9.65 -22.93
N VAL A 321 -5.80 -10.39 -23.70
CA VAL A 321 -4.49 -10.88 -23.24
C VAL A 321 -3.51 -9.70 -23.17
N ARG A 322 -3.06 -9.33 -21.97
CA ARG A 322 -2.07 -8.26 -21.79
C ARG A 322 -0.78 -8.78 -21.18
N ARG A 323 0.32 -8.09 -21.53
CA ARG A 323 1.63 -8.34 -20.92
C ARG A 323 1.54 -8.25 -19.39
N PRO A 324 2.34 -9.06 -18.67
CA PRO A 324 2.47 -8.95 -17.22
C PRO A 324 2.70 -7.51 -16.80
N GLY A 325 2.06 -7.11 -15.69
CA GLY A 325 2.19 -5.78 -15.13
C GLY A 325 3.58 -5.54 -14.53
N THR A 326 3.68 -4.50 -13.71
CA THR A 326 4.93 -4.18 -13.00
C THR A 326 5.27 -5.16 -11.88
N ASP A 327 4.32 -6.02 -11.47
CA ASP A 327 4.52 -7.15 -10.54
C ASP A 327 5.34 -8.27 -11.19
N SER A 328 6.63 -7.98 -11.33
CA SER A 328 7.64 -8.80 -11.99
C SER A 328 8.86 -8.95 -11.09
N ILE A 329 9.56 -10.06 -11.24
CA ILE A 329 10.72 -10.40 -10.42
C ILE A 329 11.97 -9.73 -11.01
N PRO A 330 12.87 -9.15 -10.19
CA PRO A 330 14.07 -8.46 -10.69
C PRO A 330 14.98 -9.38 -11.51
N LEU A 331 15.82 -8.81 -12.37
CA LEU A 331 16.63 -9.56 -13.36
C LEU A 331 17.64 -10.51 -12.71
N GLU A 332 18.06 -10.19 -11.49
CA GLU A 332 19.02 -10.94 -10.69
C GLU A 332 18.53 -12.37 -10.42
N VAL A 333 17.22 -12.64 -10.50
CA VAL A 333 16.66 -14.01 -10.43
C VAL A 333 17.21 -14.94 -11.51
N TRP A 334 17.63 -14.39 -12.66
CA TRP A 334 18.19 -15.19 -13.74
C TRP A 334 19.50 -15.85 -13.35
N CYS A 335 20.26 -15.29 -12.40
CA CYS A 335 21.45 -15.94 -11.85
C CYS A 335 21.06 -17.25 -11.15
N THR A 336 20.02 -17.23 -10.30
CA THR A 336 19.51 -18.44 -9.64
C THR A 336 19.01 -19.47 -10.65
N VAL A 337 18.28 -19.04 -11.69
CA VAL A 337 17.78 -19.92 -12.75
C VAL A 337 18.94 -20.59 -13.49
N LYS A 338 19.96 -19.83 -13.90
CA LYS A 338 21.12 -20.35 -14.63
C LYS A 338 21.96 -21.30 -13.78
N ASN A 339 22.13 -21.03 -12.49
CA ASN A 339 22.83 -21.94 -11.58
C ASN A 339 22.09 -23.28 -11.46
N THR A 340 20.76 -23.26 -11.28
CA THR A 340 19.95 -24.49 -11.23
C THR A 340 19.93 -25.23 -12.58
N MET A 341 20.02 -24.53 -13.71
CA MET A 341 20.18 -25.17 -15.01
C MET A 341 21.53 -25.88 -15.14
N ALA A 342 22.62 -25.23 -14.69
CA ALA A 342 23.96 -25.80 -14.71
C ALA A 342 24.08 -27.05 -13.84
N GLU A 343 23.44 -27.07 -12.66
CA GLU A 343 23.36 -28.26 -11.78
C GLU A 343 22.65 -29.46 -12.41
N ARG A 344 21.88 -29.24 -13.48
CA ARG A 344 21.10 -30.26 -14.20
C ARG A 344 21.62 -30.53 -15.62
N ASP A 345 22.75 -29.93 -16.00
CA ASP A 345 23.31 -29.97 -17.36
C ASP A 345 22.32 -29.53 -18.45
N TRP A 346 21.43 -28.58 -18.13
CA TRP A 346 20.46 -28.05 -19.10
C TRP A 346 21.07 -26.96 -19.98
N SER A 347 20.90 -27.10 -21.30
CA SER A 347 21.19 -26.02 -22.24
C SER A 347 20.07 -24.98 -22.25
N ASP A 348 20.34 -23.81 -22.83
CA ASP A 348 19.31 -22.78 -23.10
C ASP A 348 18.15 -23.33 -23.96
N LYS A 349 18.40 -24.33 -24.82
CA LYS A 349 17.35 -24.99 -25.62
C LYS A 349 16.48 -25.90 -24.77
N ASP A 350 17.07 -26.69 -23.89
CA ASP A 350 16.35 -27.57 -22.96
C ASP A 350 15.46 -26.76 -22.03
N PHE A 351 15.99 -25.63 -21.52
CA PHE A 351 15.22 -24.68 -20.73
C PHE A 351 14.01 -24.13 -21.50
N ALA A 352 14.22 -23.68 -22.74
CA ALA A 352 13.14 -23.13 -23.56
C ALA A 352 12.02 -24.16 -23.80
N LEU A 353 12.40 -25.40 -24.10
CA LEU A 353 11.49 -26.52 -24.28
C LEU A 353 10.72 -26.84 -22.99
N ALA A 354 11.43 -27.06 -21.87
CA ALA A 354 10.83 -27.48 -20.61
C ALA A 354 9.93 -26.40 -19.97
N THR A 355 10.23 -25.11 -20.21
CA THR A 355 9.46 -24.00 -19.63
C THR A 355 8.41 -23.41 -20.57
N ASN A 356 8.28 -23.96 -21.79
CA ASN A 356 7.48 -23.38 -22.86
C ASN A 356 7.77 -21.87 -23.00
N THR A 357 9.06 -21.53 -23.02
CA THR A 357 9.57 -20.19 -23.23
C THR A 357 10.08 -20.10 -24.66
N ARG A 358 9.75 -19.01 -25.35
CA ARG A 358 10.29 -18.76 -26.68
C ARG A 358 11.82 -18.65 -26.62
N PHE A 359 12.50 -19.49 -27.40
CA PHE A 359 13.96 -19.46 -27.55
C PHE A 359 14.36 -18.30 -28.47
N ASP A 360 14.75 -17.17 -27.88
CA ASP A 360 15.20 -15.96 -28.60
C ASP A 360 16.69 -15.66 -28.33
N GLY A 361 17.49 -16.69 -28.02
CA GLY A 361 18.89 -16.55 -27.62
C GLY A 361 19.06 -15.65 -26.38
N PRO A 362 20.11 -14.79 -26.32
CA PRO A 362 20.38 -13.96 -25.14
C PRO A 362 19.21 -13.05 -24.70
N ARG A 363 18.32 -12.67 -25.64
CA ARG A 363 17.14 -11.84 -25.35
C ARG A 363 16.15 -12.50 -24.39
N MET A 364 16.19 -13.83 -24.23
CA MET A 364 15.28 -14.51 -23.29
C MET A 364 15.56 -14.16 -21.82
N TRP A 365 16.78 -13.67 -21.53
CA TRP A 365 17.32 -13.37 -20.20
C TRP A 365 17.31 -11.87 -19.85
N THR A 366 16.94 -10.98 -20.78
CA THR A 366 17.08 -9.52 -20.60
C THR A 366 15.86 -8.86 -19.93
N HIS A 367 14.78 -9.61 -19.73
CA HIS A 367 13.52 -9.08 -19.19
C HIS A 367 13.15 -9.72 -17.85
N CYS A 368 12.62 -8.90 -16.94
CA CYS A 368 12.07 -9.36 -15.67
C CYS A 368 10.94 -10.38 -15.91
N PRO A 369 11.04 -11.61 -15.38
CA PRO A 369 9.96 -12.58 -15.52
C PRO A 369 8.77 -12.16 -14.66
N GLY A 370 7.56 -12.28 -15.21
CA GLY A 370 6.34 -12.21 -14.41
C GLY A 370 6.19 -13.44 -13.51
N ARG A 371 5.40 -13.33 -12.44
CA ARG A 371 5.19 -14.42 -11.47
C ARG A 371 4.73 -15.74 -12.08
N VAL A 372 3.76 -15.70 -13.00
CA VAL A 372 3.25 -16.91 -13.67
C VAL A 372 4.35 -17.62 -14.46
N ARG A 373 5.22 -16.84 -15.14
CA ARG A 373 6.37 -17.38 -15.86
C ARG A 373 7.38 -17.97 -14.89
N LEU A 374 7.73 -17.27 -13.81
CA LEU A 374 8.66 -17.78 -12.81
C LEU A 374 8.14 -19.04 -12.11
N HIS A 375 6.85 -19.11 -11.80
CA HIS A 375 6.23 -20.29 -11.21
C HIS A 375 6.34 -21.50 -12.15
N ARG A 376 6.08 -21.33 -13.46
CA ARG A 376 6.28 -22.38 -14.45
C ARG A 376 7.74 -22.84 -14.52
N ILE A 377 8.69 -21.90 -14.50
CA ILE A 377 10.12 -22.18 -14.45
C ILE A 377 10.47 -22.98 -13.19
N SER A 378 9.92 -22.60 -12.03
CA SER A 378 10.16 -23.28 -10.76
C SER A 378 9.69 -24.74 -10.79
N ASN A 379 8.56 -25.03 -11.45
CA ASN A 379 8.04 -26.38 -11.59
C ASN A 379 8.92 -27.22 -12.51
N ALA A 380 9.35 -26.67 -13.66
CA ALA A 380 10.24 -27.36 -14.59
C ALA A 380 11.62 -27.67 -13.95
N LEU A 381 12.15 -26.71 -13.19
CA LEU A 381 13.44 -26.83 -12.51
C LEU A 381 13.36 -27.48 -11.12
N GLY A 382 12.17 -27.87 -10.64
CA GLY A 382 11.98 -28.39 -9.29
C GLY A 382 12.56 -27.52 -8.17
N ASN A 383 12.65 -26.20 -8.38
CA ASN A 383 13.35 -25.29 -7.46
C ASN A 383 12.35 -24.61 -6.52
N ARG A 384 12.40 -24.97 -5.24
CA ARG A 384 11.52 -24.42 -4.19
C ARG A 384 11.71 -22.91 -3.98
N GLY A 385 12.94 -22.40 -4.03
CA GLY A 385 13.22 -20.98 -3.84
C GLY A 385 12.58 -20.12 -4.95
N LEU A 386 12.62 -20.59 -6.20
CA LEU A 386 11.93 -19.93 -7.31
C LEU A 386 10.41 -19.99 -7.17
N HIS A 387 9.88 -21.10 -6.65
CA HIS A 387 8.45 -21.25 -6.35
C HIS A 387 7.99 -20.25 -5.29
N ASP A 388 8.73 -20.15 -4.17
CA ASP A 388 8.45 -19.21 -3.09
C ASP A 388 8.51 -17.77 -3.62
N LEU A 389 9.55 -17.40 -4.39
CA LEU A 389 9.67 -16.06 -4.98
C LEU A 389 8.52 -15.72 -5.95
N ALA A 390 7.99 -16.70 -6.68
CA ALA A 390 6.88 -16.50 -7.59
C ALA A 390 5.54 -16.28 -6.85
N THR A 391 5.35 -16.94 -5.70
CA THR A 391 4.05 -17.03 -5.00
C THR A 391 3.93 -16.14 -3.76
N ASN A 392 5.04 -15.56 -3.30
CA ASN A 392 5.08 -14.74 -2.09
C ASN A 392 4.33 -13.40 -2.13
N ASP A 393 4.42 -12.69 -1.00
CA ASP A 393 3.72 -11.44 -0.73
C ASP A 393 4.57 -10.18 -1.00
N ILE A 394 5.70 -10.31 -1.72
CA ILE A 394 6.65 -9.21 -1.94
C ILE A 394 6.51 -8.63 -3.34
N TYR A 395 6.10 -7.37 -3.46
CA TYR A 395 6.19 -6.61 -4.70
C TYR A 395 7.55 -5.92 -4.82
N TRP A 396 8.17 -6.01 -5.99
CA TRP A 396 9.50 -5.45 -6.24
C TRP A 396 9.40 -4.06 -6.86
N ASP A 397 9.44 -3.02 -6.03
CA ASP A 397 9.31 -1.65 -6.48
C ASP A 397 10.67 -1.04 -6.84
N LYS A 398 10.70 -0.19 -7.86
CA LYS A 398 11.94 0.38 -8.38
C LYS A 398 12.32 1.66 -7.63
N ILE A 399 13.57 1.78 -7.23
CA ILE A 399 14.13 3.01 -6.67
C ILE A 399 14.28 4.03 -7.79
N VAL A 400 13.69 5.21 -7.59
CA VAL A 400 13.81 6.38 -8.47
C VAL A 400 14.99 7.23 -8.04
N SER A 401 15.12 7.48 -6.73
CA SER A 401 16.24 8.25 -6.20
C SER A 401 16.49 7.94 -4.72
N THR A 402 17.74 8.08 -4.32
CA THR A 402 18.24 8.06 -2.95
C THR A 402 19.06 9.34 -2.74
N ALA A 403 18.77 10.10 -1.70
CA ALA A 403 19.48 11.36 -1.41
C ALA A 403 19.72 11.51 0.09
N GLY A 404 20.96 11.73 0.50
CA GLY A 404 21.30 12.06 1.88
C GLY A 404 20.68 13.40 2.28
N ILE A 405 19.99 13.43 3.43
CA ILE A 405 19.32 14.63 3.97
C ILE A 405 19.93 15.09 5.30
N GLY A 406 21.17 14.68 5.56
CA GLY A 406 21.97 15.02 6.74
C GLY A 406 21.66 14.15 7.96
N ARG A 407 22.31 14.50 9.08
CA ARG A 407 22.11 13.82 10.36
C ARG A 407 20.79 14.24 11.01
N ARG A 408 19.99 13.26 11.44
CA ARG A 408 18.68 13.47 12.07
C ARG A 408 18.49 12.54 13.25
N GLU A 409 17.61 12.91 14.17
CA GLU A 409 17.16 11.98 15.21
C GLU A 409 16.16 10.99 14.59
N ILE A 410 16.43 9.70 14.71
CA ILE A 410 15.57 8.63 14.23
C ILE A 410 15.19 7.69 15.38
N PHE A 411 13.94 7.24 15.37
CA PHE A 411 13.47 6.21 16.29
C PHE A 411 13.72 4.84 15.67
N GLU A 412 14.44 3.98 16.39
CA GLU A 412 14.76 2.63 15.95
C GLU A 412 14.13 1.61 16.89
N LEU A 413 13.30 0.73 16.34
CA LEU A 413 12.79 -0.42 17.09
C LEU A 413 13.86 -1.52 17.11
N ARG A 414 14.36 -1.84 18.30
CA ARG A 414 15.21 -3.01 18.51
C ARG A 414 14.31 -4.18 18.86
N MET A 415 14.40 -5.28 18.11
CA MET A 415 13.72 -6.53 18.44
C MET A 415 14.73 -7.55 18.96
N ALA A 416 14.26 -8.54 19.74
CA ALA A 416 15.14 -9.60 20.25
C ALA A 416 15.66 -10.52 19.13
N GLU A 417 14.86 -10.72 18.08
CA GLU A 417 15.22 -11.44 16.87
C GLU A 417 15.24 -10.47 15.68
N ASP A 418 16.21 -10.62 14.77
CA ASP A 418 16.37 -9.74 13.60
C ASP A 418 15.38 -10.09 12.49
N HIS A 419 14.09 -9.83 12.74
CA HIS A 419 13.06 -9.91 11.72
C HIS A 419 12.77 -8.55 11.12
N PRO A 420 12.43 -8.48 9.83
CA PRO A 420 12.06 -7.23 9.22
C PRO A 420 10.73 -6.71 9.76
N ILE A 421 10.62 -5.40 9.83
CA ILE A 421 9.39 -4.67 10.12
C ILE A 421 8.88 -4.02 8.85
N VAL A 422 7.57 -3.77 8.81
CA VAL A 422 6.91 -3.09 7.69
C VAL A 422 6.75 -1.61 8.02
N VAL A 423 7.33 -0.74 7.19
CA VAL A 423 7.26 0.72 7.30
C VAL A 423 6.61 1.27 6.04
N GLY A 424 5.35 1.74 6.11
CA GLY A 424 4.61 2.23 4.93
C GLY A 424 4.56 1.23 3.76
N GLY A 425 4.59 -0.07 4.07
CA GLY A 425 4.68 -1.18 3.12
C GLY A 425 6.10 -1.61 2.72
N LEU A 426 7.14 -0.85 3.01
CA LEU A 426 8.53 -1.23 2.77
C LEU A 426 9.04 -2.19 3.86
N LEU A 427 9.79 -3.21 3.44
CA LEU A 427 10.47 -4.11 4.38
C LEU A 427 11.80 -3.50 4.82
N VAL A 428 11.91 -3.25 6.13
CA VAL A 428 13.10 -2.66 6.75
C VAL A 428 13.56 -3.57 7.89
N ARG A 429 14.85 -3.82 7.97
CA ARG A 429 15.48 -4.38 9.18
C ARG A 429 16.72 -3.59 9.55
N ARG A 430 17.27 -3.84 10.72
CA ARG A 430 18.52 -3.19 11.14
C ARG A 430 19.70 -3.90 10.47
N ALA A 431 20.82 -3.22 10.28
CA ALA A 431 22.09 -3.92 10.11
C ALA A 431 22.35 -4.80 11.34
N THR A 432 22.42 -6.11 11.13
CA THR A 432 23.12 -7.01 12.05
C THR A 432 24.57 -6.53 12.10
N VAL A 433 25.04 -6.18 13.30
CA VAL A 433 26.48 -6.01 13.52
C VAL A 433 27.03 -7.43 13.49
N GLU A 434 27.43 -7.91 12.31
CA GLU A 434 28.34 -9.05 12.24
C GLU A 434 29.73 -8.52 12.60
N CYS A 435 30.29 -9.08 13.67
CA CYS A 435 31.69 -8.99 14.00
C CYS A 435 32.56 -9.20 12.75
N ASP A 436 33.68 -8.49 12.72
CA ASP A 436 34.88 -8.93 12.01
C ASP A 436 35.03 -10.46 12.08
N ARG A 437 34.80 -11.14 10.95
CA ARG A 437 35.59 -12.24 10.37
C ARG A 437 34.78 -13.05 9.35
N GLY A 438 35.18 -12.93 8.10
CA GLY A 438 35.05 -13.99 7.09
C GLY A 438 33.77 -13.94 6.25
N ARG A 439 33.94 -13.66 4.95
CA ARG A 439 32.98 -14.03 3.90
C ARG A 439 32.48 -15.45 4.16
N LYS A 440 31.20 -15.59 4.54
CA LYS A 440 30.44 -16.80 4.29
C LYS A 440 29.47 -16.54 3.16
N GLN A 441 29.80 -17.18 2.05
CA GLN A 441 28.99 -17.45 0.90
C GLN A 441 27.62 -17.97 1.38
N PHE A 442 26.54 -17.41 0.83
CA PHE A 442 25.19 -17.94 1.01
C PHE A 442 25.14 -19.36 0.42
N ASP A 443 25.30 -20.37 1.26
CA ASP A 443 24.93 -21.74 0.92
C ASP A 443 23.41 -21.89 1.05
N GLY A 444 22.84 -22.58 0.07
CA GLY A 444 21.41 -22.67 -0.16
C GLY A 444 20.60 -23.28 0.99
N LEU A 445 19.29 -23.04 0.88
CA LEU A 445 18.24 -23.72 1.64
C LEU A 445 18.53 -25.23 1.76
N PRO A 446 18.50 -25.83 2.97
CA PRO A 446 18.95 -27.19 3.16
C PRO A 446 18.03 -28.19 2.44
N VAL A 447 18.63 -29.00 1.56
CA VAL A 447 18.05 -30.20 0.99
C VAL A 447 18.15 -31.30 2.05
N SER A 448 17.01 -31.79 2.51
CA SER A 448 16.89 -32.98 3.35
C SER A 448 17.47 -34.19 2.62
N ARG A 449 18.56 -34.76 3.15
CA ARG A 449 19.13 -36.03 2.69
C ARG A 449 18.23 -37.18 3.14
N ASN A 450 17.77 -37.97 2.18
CA ASN A 450 17.21 -39.30 2.41
C ASN A 450 18.30 -40.21 2.99
N ILE A 451 18.00 -40.85 4.12
CA ILE A 451 18.79 -41.97 4.63
C ILE A 451 18.18 -43.22 4.00
N HIS A 452 18.90 -43.83 3.07
CA HIS A 452 18.75 -45.24 2.76
C HIS A 452 19.50 -46.03 3.83
N ASP A 453 18.76 -46.87 4.54
CA ASP A 453 19.30 -47.85 5.47
C ASP A 453 19.44 -49.18 4.70
N THR A 454 20.68 -49.67 4.60
CA THR A 454 21.05 -51.01 4.12
C THR A 454 22.15 -51.54 5.02
N SER A 455 21.80 -52.49 5.88
CA SER A 455 22.65 -53.59 6.36
C SER A 455 21.74 -54.53 7.15
N GLN A 456 21.40 -55.71 6.63
CA GLN A 456 22.07 -56.98 6.94
C GLN A 456 22.09 -57.31 8.44
N GLY A 457 21.25 -58.30 8.78
CA GLY A 457 21.09 -58.99 10.06
C GLY A 457 19.97 -60.00 9.88
#